data_AF-A0A7V8YC79-F1
#
_entry.id   AF-A0A7V8YC79-F1
#
_cell.length_a   1.000
_cell.length_b   1.000
_cell.length_c   1.000
_cell.angle_alpha   90.00
_cell.angle_beta   90.00
_cell.angle_gamma   90.00
#
_symmetry.space_group_name_H-M   'P 1'
#
loop_
_entity.id
_entity.type
_entity.pdbx_description
1 polymer ?
#
loop_
_entity_poly.entity_id
_entity_poly.type
_entity_poly.pdbx_seq_one_letter_code
_entity_poly.pdbx_strand_id
1 'polypeptide(L)'
;MIRSLLLAGLLGGCALEEILEAGPDEMLATTVSDERSTAAGKLFVDVPIADGVTAFLVTAEAEDEENRLALVGITDPSGAVVLDAADWFFSPQTLTTSFYGDGPLVTSQWPIRQEDGPITPGTWTVELSASEDDASIAVTTLAKADPDFALGVVDVQIIWAEGVEAEPGVLAAVEVAVERWRTIWADRGLTLRETYVTSSIDPNLAVYPDGNLAILHAAEDATGHSLQVIIGDLVAGDRALYGVAAGIPGTVVPTRKTYVLVSWLVHAGFDGTFDTFEEKRIFGETLAHETGHFMGLVHPVEVGWGWFDALLDTDECPSQGSCQTDLGDNLMFPYPVCTGYAEDCLQQGTITLDQKRVLQQY
;
A
#
# COMPACT_ATOMS: atom_id res chain seq x y z
N MET A 1 -5.76 35.38 43.47
CA MET A 1 -5.15 34.65 44.60
C MET A 1 -3.88 34.00 44.10
N ILE A 2 -2.78 34.30 44.78
CA ILE A 2 -1.42 33.82 44.54
C ILE A 2 -1.32 32.35 44.96
N ARG A 3 -0.64 31.49 44.18
CA ARG A 3 0.53 30.73 44.66
C ARG A 3 1.21 29.91 43.56
N SER A 4 2.53 29.97 43.64
CA SER A 4 3.56 29.35 42.82
C SER A 4 4.04 28.00 43.39
N LEU A 5 4.93 27.37 42.61
CA LEU A 5 5.93 26.32 42.92
C LEU A 5 5.42 24.88 43.12
N LEU A 6 5.94 23.93 42.32
CA LEU A 6 7.27 23.32 42.54
C LEU A 6 7.77 22.57 41.30
N LEU A 7 9.09 22.68 41.08
CA LEU A 7 9.90 21.91 40.14
C LEU A 7 10.66 20.83 40.94
N ALA A 8 10.84 19.64 40.35
CA ALA A 8 11.98 18.71 40.44
C ALA A 8 11.63 17.24 40.74
N GLY A 9 12.14 16.34 39.90
CA GLY A 9 12.35 14.93 40.23
C GLY A 9 12.36 13.99 39.02
N LEU A 10 13.56 13.66 38.51
CA LEU A 10 13.83 12.58 37.53
C LEU A 10 13.21 11.24 37.95
N LEU A 11 12.77 10.44 36.97
CA LEU A 11 13.18 9.06 36.71
C LEU A 11 12.43 8.54 35.47
N GLY A 12 13.12 7.79 34.62
CA GLY A 12 12.60 7.25 33.37
C GLY A 12 11.33 6.41 33.58
N GLY A 13 10.41 6.57 32.65
CA GLY A 13 9.22 5.75 32.51
C GLY A 13 8.72 5.96 31.09
N CYS A 14 8.57 4.85 30.36
CA CYS A 14 7.91 4.79 29.06
C CYS A 14 6.66 5.67 29.09
N ALA A 15 6.51 6.53 28.09
CA ALA A 15 5.27 7.24 27.89
C ALA A 15 4.15 6.19 27.76
N LEU A 16 3.06 6.46 28.47
CA LEU A 16 1.90 5.60 28.58
C LEU A 16 1.32 5.36 27.17
N GLU A 17 1.27 4.11 26.72
CA GLU A 17 0.52 3.67 25.54
C GLU A 17 -0.95 4.10 25.70
N GLU A 18 -1.47 4.92 24.79
CA GLU A 18 -2.90 5.07 24.62
C GLU A 18 -3.34 3.97 23.64
N ILE A 19 -3.67 2.79 24.18
CA ILE A 19 -4.37 1.76 23.41
C ILE A 19 -5.77 2.32 23.15
N LEU A 20 -5.98 2.83 21.93
CA LEU A 20 -7.33 3.07 21.45
C LEU A 20 -7.93 1.67 21.18
N GLU A 21 -8.64 1.14 22.18
CA GLU A 21 -9.42 -0.09 21.99
C GLU A 21 -10.36 0.15 20.80
N ALA A 22 -10.24 -0.71 19.78
CA ALA A 22 -11.17 -0.76 18.67
C ALA A 22 -12.60 -0.75 19.22
N GLY A 23 -13.43 0.16 18.71
CA GLY A 23 -14.86 0.09 18.96
C GLY A 23 -15.39 -1.31 18.58
N PRO A 24 -16.51 -1.78 19.14
CA PRO A 24 -17.04 -3.12 18.84
C PRO A 24 -17.40 -3.38 17.35
N ASP A 25 -17.30 -2.36 16.50
CA ASP A 25 -17.50 -2.40 15.05
C ASP A 25 -16.24 -2.03 14.23
N GLU A 26 -15.07 -1.82 14.86
CA GLU A 26 -13.81 -1.51 14.17
C GLU A 26 -13.01 -2.77 13.87
N MET A 27 -12.78 -3.03 12.58
CA MET A 27 -11.99 -4.16 12.08
C MET A 27 -10.51 -4.08 12.51
N LEU A 28 -9.97 -2.85 12.61
CA LEU A 28 -8.57 -2.59 12.91
C LEU A 28 -8.44 -1.92 14.28
N ALA A 29 -7.70 -2.55 15.19
CA ALA A 29 -7.25 -1.90 16.42
C ALA A 29 -5.98 -1.10 16.13
N THR A 30 -5.97 0.17 16.53
CA THR A 30 -4.86 1.10 16.23
C THR A 30 -4.10 1.45 17.51
N THR A 31 -2.77 1.36 17.45
CA THR A 31 -1.86 1.86 18.48
C THR A 31 -0.88 2.82 17.84
N VAL A 32 -0.66 3.98 18.46
CA VAL A 32 0.33 4.97 18.02
C VAL A 32 1.36 5.17 19.11
N SER A 33 2.64 5.21 18.75
CA SER A 33 3.74 5.54 19.64
C SER A 33 4.80 6.41 18.96
N ASP A 34 5.53 7.17 19.78
CA ASP A 34 6.74 7.87 19.35
C ASP A 34 7.96 7.10 19.87
N GLU A 35 8.73 6.55 18.94
CA GLU A 35 9.89 5.74 19.23
C GLU A 35 11.20 6.46 18.88
N ARG A 36 12.31 5.87 19.32
CA ARG A 36 13.65 6.35 18.95
C ARG A 36 14.50 5.18 18.47
N SER A 37 15.16 5.35 17.32
CA SER A 37 16.17 4.38 16.89
C SER A 37 17.35 4.37 17.87
N THR A 38 18.06 3.26 17.94
CA THR A 38 19.28 3.16 18.76
C THR A 38 20.43 3.94 18.12
N ALA A 39 21.54 4.08 18.84
CA ALA A 39 22.80 4.61 18.32
C ALA A 39 23.47 3.76 17.20
N ALA A 40 22.77 2.73 16.71
CA ALA A 40 23.16 1.93 15.55
C ALA A 40 22.06 1.93 14.48
N GLY A 41 21.14 2.90 14.53
CA GLY A 41 20.01 3.02 13.61
C GLY A 41 19.00 1.88 13.71
N LYS A 42 18.91 1.13 14.82
CA LYS A 42 17.92 0.04 14.96
C LYS A 42 16.69 0.48 15.74
N LEU A 43 15.50 0.10 15.28
CA LEU A 43 14.24 0.30 15.99
C LEU A 43 13.55 -1.06 16.15
N PHE A 44 13.04 -1.34 17.35
CA PHE A 44 12.28 -2.54 17.67
C PHE A 44 10.87 -2.13 18.07
N VAL A 45 9.89 -2.45 17.23
CA VAL A 45 8.48 -2.16 17.49
C VAL A 45 7.85 -3.42 18.07
N ASP A 46 7.38 -3.32 19.31
CA ASP A 46 6.61 -4.38 19.95
C ASP A 46 5.15 -4.27 19.54
N VAL A 47 4.60 -5.36 19.00
CA VAL A 47 3.23 -5.47 18.51
C VAL A 47 2.48 -6.48 19.38
N PRO A 48 1.67 -6.02 20.36
CA PRO A 48 0.88 -6.91 21.20
C PRO A 48 -0.33 -7.47 20.42
N ILE A 49 -0.39 -8.79 20.29
CA ILE A 49 -1.44 -9.51 19.57
C ILE A 49 -2.35 -10.24 20.56
N ALA A 50 -3.63 -9.88 20.54
CA ALA A 50 -4.68 -10.54 21.32
C ALA A 50 -5.26 -11.77 20.62
N ASP A 51 -6.02 -12.59 21.36
CA ASP A 51 -6.80 -13.68 20.77
C ASP A 51 -7.77 -13.14 19.71
N GLY A 52 -7.83 -13.82 18.55
CA GLY A 52 -8.73 -13.47 17.45
C GLY A 52 -8.16 -12.47 16.43
N VAL A 53 -7.03 -11.83 16.73
CA VAL A 53 -6.29 -11.06 15.73
C VAL A 53 -5.69 -12.00 14.69
N THR A 54 -5.74 -11.60 13.42
CA THR A 54 -5.31 -12.46 12.30
C THR A 54 -4.16 -11.89 11.47
N ALA A 55 -3.93 -10.59 11.51
CA ALA A 55 -2.86 -9.90 10.80
C ALA A 55 -2.49 -8.58 11.50
N PHE A 56 -1.32 -8.03 11.21
CA PHE A 56 -0.96 -6.66 11.60
C PHE A 56 -0.19 -5.90 10.51
N LEU A 57 -0.34 -4.58 10.53
CA LEU A 57 0.40 -3.62 9.71
C LEU A 57 1.16 -2.68 10.64
N VAL A 58 2.45 -2.43 10.37
CA VAL A 58 3.26 -1.44 11.06
C VAL A 58 3.65 -0.36 10.06
N THR A 59 3.26 0.88 10.32
CA THR A 59 3.75 2.07 9.62
C THR A 59 4.72 2.79 10.52
N ALA A 60 5.92 3.10 10.03
CA ALA A 60 6.88 3.94 10.71
C ALA A 60 7.26 5.11 9.81
N GLU A 61 7.27 6.33 10.36
CA GLU A 61 7.65 7.57 9.66
C GLU A 61 8.67 8.34 10.51
N ALA A 62 9.82 8.63 9.93
CA ALA A 62 10.85 9.45 10.54
C ALA A 62 10.47 10.94 10.43
N GLU A 63 10.78 11.72 11.48
CA GLU A 63 10.59 13.19 11.43
C GLU A 63 11.51 13.87 10.40
N ASP A 64 12.70 13.31 10.16
CA ASP A 64 13.65 13.77 9.16
C ASP A 64 13.39 13.08 7.81
N GLU A 65 13.12 13.86 6.77
CA GLU A 65 12.83 13.39 5.42
C GLU A 65 14.05 12.72 4.74
N GLU A 66 15.28 13.00 5.21
CA GLU A 66 16.48 12.34 4.72
C GLU A 66 16.69 10.94 5.35
N ASN A 67 16.06 10.66 6.49
CA ASN A 67 16.28 9.43 7.24
C ASN A 67 15.51 8.24 6.65
N ARG A 68 16.19 7.38 5.91
CA ARG A 68 15.60 6.20 5.27
C ARG A 68 15.28 5.08 6.26
N LEU A 69 14.06 4.54 6.21
CA LEU A 69 13.60 3.43 7.05
C LEU A 69 13.39 2.16 6.23
N ALA A 70 13.88 1.01 6.71
CA ALA A 70 13.69 -0.29 6.07
C ALA A 70 13.33 -1.39 7.07
N LEU A 71 12.52 -2.36 6.63
CA LEU A 71 12.23 -3.58 7.37
C LEU A 71 13.46 -4.50 7.40
N VAL A 72 13.84 -4.95 8.59
CA VAL A 72 14.94 -5.90 8.79
C VAL A 72 14.40 -7.29 9.03
N GLY A 73 13.38 -7.43 9.88
CA GLY A 73 12.81 -8.73 10.19
C GLY A 73 11.63 -8.69 11.14
N ILE A 74 11.00 -9.85 11.32
CA ILE A 74 9.86 -10.05 12.21
C ILE A 74 10.14 -11.28 13.07
N THR A 75 9.95 -11.12 14.38
CA THR A 75 10.12 -12.19 15.38
C THR A 75 8.78 -12.49 16.04
N ASP A 76 8.47 -13.78 16.17
CA ASP A 76 7.25 -14.25 16.82
C ASP A 76 7.35 -14.23 18.37
N PRO A 77 6.25 -14.44 19.11
CA PRO A 77 6.25 -14.43 20.57
C PRO A 77 7.11 -15.53 21.22
N SER A 78 7.52 -16.55 20.47
CA SER A 78 8.44 -17.59 20.95
C SER A 78 9.91 -17.17 20.86
N GLY A 79 10.19 -16.05 20.17
CA GLY A 79 11.53 -15.56 19.86
C GLY A 79 12.10 -16.11 18.55
N ALA A 80 11.26 -16.74 17.71
CA ALA A 80 11.69 -17.24 16.41
C ALA A 80 11.59 -16.13 15.36
N VAL A 81 12.67 -15.93 14.58
CA VAL A 81 12.64 -15.05 13.41
C VAL A 81 11.83 -15.74 12.32
N VAL A 82 10.71 -15.14 11.92
CA VAL A 82 9.81 -15.66 10.88
C VAL A 82 9.99 -14.92 9.55
N LEU A 83 10.59 -13.74 9.59
CA LEU A 83 10.97 -12.96 8.43
C LEU A 83 12.34 -12.34 8.66
N ASP A 84 13.25 -12.52 7.71
CA ASP A 84 14.56 -11.87 7.67
C ASP A 84 14.77 -11.29 6.27
N ALA A 85 15.01 -9.98 6.17
CA ALA A 85 15.22 -9.28 4.90
C ALA A 85 16.40 -9.85 4.10
N ALA A 86 17.41 -10.43 4.77
CA ALA A 86 18.57 -11.01 4.11
C ALA A 86 18.21 -12.24 3.24
N ASP A 87 17.14 -12.96 3.59
CA ASP A 87 16.66 -14.12 2.82
C ASP A 87 16.05 -13.69 1.48
N TRP A 88 15.56 -12.45 1.40
CA TRP A 88 14.84 -11.92 0.23
C TRP A 88 15.72 -11.11 -0.71
N PHE A 89 16.78 -10.46 -0.20
CA PHE A 89 17.61 -9.54 -0.99
C PHE A 89 18.26 -10.19 -2.23
N PHE A 90 18.53 -11.50 -2.16
CA PHE A 90 19.10 -12.29 -3.27
C PHE A 90 18.13 -13.36 -3.81
N SER A 91 16.89 -13.38 -3.30
CA SER A 91 15.86 -14.29 -3.78
C SER A 91 15.33 -13.82 -5.13
N PRO A 92 15.06 -14.71 -6.10
CA PRO A 92 14.30 -14.33 -7.29
C PRO A 92 12.82 -14.05 -6.97
N GLN A 93 12.39 -14.17 -5.72
CA GLN A 93 11.02 -13.89 -5.29
C GLN A 93 10.96 -12.59 -4.48
N THR A 94 9.88 -11.84 -4.69
CA THR A 94 9.59 -10.59 -4.00
C THR A 94 8.43 -10.81 -3.05
N LEU A 95 8.66 -10.52 -1.76
CA LEU A 95 7.62 -10.59 -0.74
C LEU A 95 7.00 -9.22 -0.46
N THR A 96 7.85 -8.19 -0.40
CA THR A 96 7.48 -6.82 -0.05
C THR A 96 8.59 -5.86 -0.46
N THR A 97 8.24 -4.59 -0.66
CA THR A 97 9.21 -3.52 -0.95
C THR A 97 9.78 -2.87 0.31
N SER A 98 9.24 -3.18 1.49
CA SER A 98 9.67 -2.58 2.77
C SER A 98 11.14 -2.80 3.10
N PHE A 99 11.81 -3.75 2.43
CA PHE A 99 13.24 -4.04 2.62
C PHE A 99 14.18 -2.98 2.03
N TYR A 100 13.73 -2.17 1.07
CA TYR A 100 14.65 -1.34 0.27
C TYR A 100 15.00 0.00 0.92
N GLY A 101 14.13 0.52 1.78
CA GLY A 101 14.37 1.80 2.46
C GLY A 101 14.37 3.01 1.54
N ASP A 102 13.38 3.09 0.65
CA ASP A 102 13.30 4.15 -0.36
C ASP A 102 12.91 5.51 0.21
N GLY A 103 12.48 5.59 1.47
CA GLY A 103 11.80 6.74 2.04
C GLY A 103 12.00 6.91 3.55
N PRO A 104 11.62 8.07 4.11
CA PRO A 104 11.48 8.25 5.55
C PRO A 104 10.27 7.52 6.14
N LEU A 105 9.45 6.90 5.29
CA LEU A 105 8.31 6.11 5.69
C LEU A 105 8.44 4.69 5.16
N VAL A 106 8.22 3.71 6.03
CA VAL A 106 8.12 2.29 5.70
C VAL A 106 6.82 1.73 6.27
N THR A 107 6.15 0.87 5.48
CA THR A 107 5.01 0.09 5.95
C THR A 107 5.32 -1.38 5.78
N SER A 108 5.11 -2.20 6.80
CA SER A 108 5.31 -3.65 6.77
C SER A 108 4.09 -4.37 7.30
N GLN A 109 3.85 -5.57 6.78
CA GLN A 109 2.65 -6.35 7.09
C GLN A 109 2.98 -7.80 7.39
N TRP A 110 2.16 -8.45 8.21
CA TRP A 110 2.31 -9.87 8.52
C TRP A 110 1.00 -10.54 8.95
N PRO A 111 0.74 -11.80 8.53
CA PRO A 111 1.49 -12.63 7.57
C PRO A 111 1.39 -12.09 6.15
N ILE A 112 2.10 -12.64 5.15
CA ILE A 112 1.92 -12.22 3.73
C ILE A 112 1.41 -13.40 2.90
N ARG A 113 2.01 -14.58 3.04
CA ARG A 113 1.74 -15.79 2.25
C ARG A 113 1.05 -16.88 3.05
N GLN A 114 0.43 -17.85 2.37
CA GLN A 114 -0.40 -18.86 3.03
C GLN A 114 0.41 -19.70 4.01
N GLU A 115 1.63 -20.03 3.61
CA GLU A 115 2.61 -20.80 4.33
C GLU A 115 3.21 -20.07 5.54
N ASP A 116 3.09 -18.74 5.65
CA ASP A 116 3.52 -17.99 6.85
C ASP A 116 2.69 -18.38 8.08
N GLY A 117 1.50 -18.96 7.85
CA GLY A 117 0.63 -19.49 8.89
C GLY A 117 -0.19 -18.41 9.62
N PRO A 118 -1.04 -18.82 10.56
CA PRO A 118 -1.81 -17.89 11.39
C PRO A 118 -0.90 -17.19 12.40
N ILE A 119 -1.23 -15.94 12.73
CA ILE A 119 -0.58 -15.24 13.82
C ILE A 119 -0.97 -15.86 15.17
N THR A 120 -0.05 -15.83 16.14
CA THR A 120 -0.28 -16.33 17.49
C THR A 120 -0.38 -15.17 18.50
N PRO A 121 -1.22 -15.30 19.54
CA PRO A 121 -1.29 -14.31 20.60
C PRO A 121 0.04 -14.15 21.34
N GLY A 122 0.37 -12.93 21.72
CA GLY A 122 1.63 -12.56 22.37
C GLY A 122 2.25 -11.32 21.76
N THR A 123 3.47 -10.98 22.19
CA THR A 123 4.21 -9.83 21.66
C THR A 123 5.06 -10.27 20.48
N TRP A 124 4.75 -9.75 19.31
CA TRP A 124 5.59 -9.83 18.13
C TRP A 124 6.56 -8.65 18.12
N THR A 125 7.73 -8.80 17.51
CA THR A 125 8.68 -7.71 17.36
C THR A 125 8.98 -7.48 15.88
N VAL A 126 8.74 -6.26 15.41
CA VAL A 126 9.14 -5.80 14.07
C VAL A 126 10.44 -5.02 14.21
N GLU A 127 11.51 -5.51 13.59
CA GLU A 127 12.79 -4.81 13.56
C GLU A 127 12.89 -3.95 12.30
N LEU A 128 13.14 -2.65 12.50
CA LEU A 128 13.39 -1.69 11.45
C LEU A 128 14.84 -1.15 11.56
N SER A 129 15.39 -0.72 10.44
CA SER A 129 16.62 0.05 10.38
C SER A 129 16.35 1.46 9.87
N ALA A 130 16.92 2.45 10.54
CA ALA A 130 17.01 3.84 10.15
C ALA A 130 18.43 4.14 9.65
N SER A 131 18.54 4.99 8.64
CA SER A 131 19.84 5.48 8.17
C SER A 131 20.52 6.43 9.16
N GLU A 132 19.74 7.03 10.06
CA GLU A 132 20.22 7.91 11.12
C GLU A 132 20.15 7.27 12.52
N ASP A 133 21.16 7.59 13.33
CA ASP A 133 21.25 7.19 14.73
C ASP A 133 20.36 8.06 15.61
N ASP A 134 19.77 7.46 16.65
CA ASP A 134 18.94 8.16 17.65
C ASP A 134 17.78 8.98 17.04
N ALA A 135 17.25 8.58 15.87
CA ALA A 135 16.21 9.27 15.14
C ALA A 135 14.83 9.15 15.81
N SER A 136 14.04 10.22 15.77
CA SER A 136 12.64 10.25 16.23
C SER A 136 11.75 9.62 15.14
N ILE A 137 10.96 8.62 15.51
CA ILE A 137 10.16 7.83 14.57
C ILE A 137 8.75 7.67 15.13
N ALA A 138 7.76 8.20 14.43
CA ALA A 138 6.36 7.95 14.71
C ALA A 138 5.99 6.55 14.20
N VAL A 139 5.37 5.73 15.05
CA VAL A 139 4.97 4.37 14.72
C VAL A 139 3.47 4.22 14.91
N THR A 140 2.79 3.70 13.90
CA THR A 140 1.41 3.26 14.01
C THR A 140 1.32 1.77 13.71
N THR A 141 0.74 1.03 14.64
CA THR A 141 0.44 -0.39 14.50
C THR A 141 -1.06 -0.58 14.35
N LEU A 142 -1.45 -1.40 13.39
CA LEU A 142 -2.83 -1.79 13.15
C LEU A 142 -2.91 -3.30 13.27
N ALA A 143 -3.85 -3.81 14.07
CA ALA A 143 -4.12 -5.23 14.22
C ALA A 143 -5.53 -5.55 13.71
N LYS A 144 -5.64 -6.46 12.75
CA LYS A 144 -6.94 -6.95 12.25
C LYS A 144 -7.55 -7.87 13.30
N ALA A 145 -8.54 -7.36 14.02
CA ALA A 145 -9.27 -8.06 15.08
C ALA A 145 -10.47 -8.89 14.56
N ASP A 146 -10.66 -8.93 13.25
CA ASP A 146 -11.71 -9.69 12.57
C ASP A 146 -11.12 -10.90 11.83
N PRO A 147 -11.58 -12.14 12.10
CA PRO A 147 -11.12 -13.32 11.40
C PRO A 147 -11.79 -13.55 10.03
N ASP A 148 -12.71 -12.70 9.58
CA ASP A 148 -13.32 -12.80 8.25
C ASP A 148 -12.33 -12.40 7.15
N PHE A 149 -12.11 -13.34 6.23
CA PHE A 149 -11.33 -13.18 4.99
C PHE A 149 -12.20 -13.37 3.74
N ALA A 150 -13.51 -13.56 3.92
CA ALA A 150 -14.45 -13.78 2.83
C ALA A 150 -14.89 -12.44 2.21
N LEU A 151 -15.14 -11.44 3.06
CA LEU A 151 -15.68 -10.14 2.69
C LEU A 151 -14.84 -9.01 3.31
N GLY A 152 -14.68 -7.92 2.57
CA GLY A 152 -14.02 -6.70 3.05
C GLY A 152 -14.63 -5.46 2.41
N VAL A 153 -14.49 -4.32 3.06
CA VAL A 153 -14.82 -3.03 2.45
C VAL A 153 -13.56 -2.20 2.38
N VAL A 154 -13.27 -1.67 1.19
CA VAL A 154 -12.12 -0.80 0.97
C VAL A 154 -12.64 0.60 0.71
N ASP A 155 -12.34 1.49 1.65
CA ASP A 155 -12.64 2.90 1.56
C ASP A 155 -11.59 3.61 0.72
N VAL A 156 -12.05 4.30 -0.32
CA VAL A 156 -11.19 5.03 -1.25
C VAL A 156 -11.70 6.46 -1.41
N GLN A 157 -10.78 7.41 -1.39
CA GLN A 157 -11.04 8.77 -1.81
C GLN A 157 -10.31 9.00 -3.14
N ILE A 158 -11.08 9.18 -4.20
CA ILE A 158 -10.57 9.55 -5.52
C ILE A 158 -10.42 11.06 -5.55
N ILE A 159 -9.18 11.51 -5.71
CA ILE A 159 -8.80 12.92 -5.73
C ILE A 159 -8.51 13.33 -7.16
N TRP A 160 -9.22 14.34 -7.63
CA TRP A 160 -8.88 15.02 -8.87
C TRP A 160 -7.73 15.99 -8.61
N ALA A 161 -6.63 15.83 -9.35
CA ALA A 161 -5.65 16.89 -9.46
C ALA A 161 -6.27 18.14 -10.11
N GLU A 162 -5.63 19.30 -9.93
CA GLU A 162 -6.18 20.59 -10.31
C GLU A 162 -6.64 20.60 -11.79
N GLY A 163 -7.94 20.84 -12.00
CA GLY A 163 -8.53 20.98 -13.34
C GLY A 163 -8.87 19.67 -14.05
N VAL A 164 -8.40 18.50 -13.60
CA VAL A 164 -8.56 17.21 -14.31
C VAL A 164 -10.03 16.81 -14.50
N GLU A 165 -10.87 17.02 -13.49
CA GLU A 165 -12.30 16.68 -13.59
C GLU A 165 -13.05 17.50 -14.66
N ALA A 166 -12.51 18.66 -15.05
CA ALA A 166 -13.09 19.53 -16.06
C ALA A 166 -12.65 19.15 -17.49
N GLU A 167 -11.67 18.25 -17.63
CA GLU A 167 -11.19 17.81 -18.93
C GLU A 167 -12.27 16.99 -19.68
N PRO A 168 -12.52 17.27 -20.98
CA PRO A 168 -13.59 16.64 -21.72
C PRO A 168 -13.51 15.10 -21.73
N GLY A 169 -14.53 14.46 -21.18
CA GLY A 169 -14.66 13.00 -21.20
C GLY A 169 -13.92 12.26 -20.09
N VAL A 170 -13.03 12.92 -19.33
CA VAL A 170 -12.27 12.29 -18.24
C VAL A 170 -13.19 11.79 -17.12
N LEU A 171 -14.13 12.62 -16.65
CA LEU A 171 -15.10 12.23 -15.61
C LEU A 171 -15.87 10.96 -16.02
N ALA A 172 -16.45 10.96 -17.23
CA ALA A 172 -17.22 9.82 -17.73
C ALA A 172 -16.35 8.56 -17.92
N ALA A 173 -15.08 8.73 -18.28
CA ALA A 173 -14.13 7.62 -18.39
C ALA A 173 -13.81 7.02 -17.02
N VAL A 174 -13.58 7.86 -16.01
CA VAL A 174 -13.33 7.41 -14.63
C VAL A 174 -14.55 6.70 -14.04
N GLU A 175 -15.77 7.16 -14.31
CA GLU A 175 -16.98 6.44 -13.87
C GLU A 175 -17.02 5.00 -14.40
N VAL A 176 -16.67 4.80 -15.67
CA VAL A 176 -16.58 3.46 -16.29
C VAL A 176 -15.42 2.66 -15.72
N ALA A 177 -14.26 3.29 -15.53
CA ALA A 177 -13.07 2.68 -14.96
C ALA A 177 -13.32 2.21 -13.52
N VAL A 178 -13.96 3.03 -12.69
CA VAL A 178 -14.31 2.68 -11.31
C VAL A 178 -15.31 1.53 -11.29
N GLU A 179 -16.30 1.49 -12.19
CA GLU A 179 -17.21 0.34 -12.28
C GLU A 179 -16.48 -0.96 -12.65
N ARG A 180 -15.49 -0.87 -13.55
CA ARG A 180 -14.62 -2.01 -13.88
C ARG A 180 -13.82 -2.46 -12.66
N TRP A 181 -13.22 -1.53 -11.92
CA TRP A 181 -12.53 -1.82 -10.67
C TRP A 181 -13.45 -2.51 -9.65
N ARG A 182 -14.65 -1.95 -9.41
CA ARG A 182 -15.67 -2.56 -8.53
C ARG A 182 -15.95 -4.00 -8.91
N THR A 183 -16.10 -4.29 -10.20
CA THR A 183 -16.38 -5.65 -10.69
C THR A 183 -15.24 -6.62 -10.36
N ILE A 184 -13.99 -6.24 -10.66
CA ILE A 184 -12.80 -7.08 -10.40
C ILE A 184 -12.70 -7.46 -8.92
N TRP A 185 -12.93 -6.48 -8.05
CA TRP A 185 -12.80 -6.65 -6.61
C TRP A 185 -14.00 -7.38 -5.97
N ALA A 186 -15.22 -7.13 -6.46
CA ALA A 186 -16.43 -7.82 -6.02
C ALA A 186 -16.36 -9.33 -6.27
N ASP A 187 -15.71 -9.76 -7.36
CA ASP A 187 -15.46 -11.18 -7.65
C ASP A 187 -14.61 -11.87 -6.56
N ARG A 188 -13.93 -11.09 -5.69
CA ARG A 188 -13.14 -11.57 -4.55
C ARG A 188 -13.72 -11.20 -3.19
N GLY A 189 -14.94 -10.70 -3.15
CA GLY A 189 -15.65 -10.34 -1.91
C GLY A 189 -15.23 -8.99 -1.34
N LEU A 190 -14.50 -8.17 -2.11
CA LEU A 190 -14.17 -6.81 -1.71
C LEU A 190 -15.22 -5.85 -2.27
N THR A 191 -15.80 -5.05 -1.39
CA THR A 191 -16.69 -3.95 -1.76
C THR A 191 -15.87 -2.68 -1.79
N LEU A 192 -15.78 -2.03 -2.94
CA LEU A 192 -15.21 -0.70 -3.04
C LEU A 192 -16.25 0.33 -2.54
N ARG A 193 -15.83 1.24 -1.67
CA ARG A 193 -16.61 2.41 -1.26
C ARG A 193 -15.81 3.66 -1.59
N GLU A 194 -16.11 4.26 -2.73
CA GLU A 194 -15.39 5.44 -3.18
C GLU A 194 -16.11 6.76 -2.82
N THR A 195 -15.30 7.79 -2.59
CA THR A 195 -15.71 9.20 -2.54
C THR A 195 -14.89 10.00 -3.53
N TYR A 196 -15.35 11.20 -3.91
CA TYR A 196 -14.65 12.05 -4.88
C TYR A 196 -14.42 13.44 -4.28
N VAL A 197 -13.19 13.95 -4.44
CA VAL A 197 -12.83 15.30 -4.03
C VAL A 197 -11.96 15.98 -5.08
N THR A 198 -12.03 17.29 -5.15
CA THR A 198 -11.15 18.12 -5.99
C THR A 198 -10.05 18.70 -5.13
N SER A 199 -8.83 18.76 -5.67
CA SER A 199 -7.67 19.30 -4.98
C SER A 199 -6.97 20.41 -5.77
N SER A 200 -5.96 21.01 -5.15
CA SER A 200 -4.99 21.89 -5.81
C SER A 200 -3.67 21.17 -6.09
N ILE A 201 -3.67 19.83 -6.17
CA ILE A 201 -2.48 19.05 -6.51
C ILE A 201 -2.15 19.28 -7.98
N ASP A 202 -0.87 19.46 -8.31
CA ASP A 202 -0.41 19.63 -9.70
C ASP A 202 -0.81 18.40 -10.55
N PRO A 203 -1.50 18.56 -11.69
CA PRO A 203 -1.90 17.45 -12.53
C PRO A 203 -0.71 16.70 -13.15
N ASN A 204 0.47 17.31 -13.28
CA ASN A 204 1.70 16.58 -13.60
C ASN A 204 2.32 16.00 -12.32
N LEU A 205 1.82 14.84 -11.93
CA LEU A 205 2.14 14.17 -10.67
C LEU A 205 3.61 13.74 -10.66
N ALA A 206 4.41 14.24 -9.72
CA ALA A 206 5.71 13.62 -9.45
C ALA A 206 5.52 12.31 -8.66
N VAL A 207 6.42 11.34 -8.84
CA VAL A 207 6.57 10.27 -7.85
C VAL A 207 7.30 10.89 -6.66
N TYR A 208 6.73 10.77 -5.46
CA TYR A 208 7.26 11.38 -4.25
C TYR A 208 7.90 10.31 -3.33
N PRO A 209 9.20 10.00 -3.46
CA PRO A 209 9.86 9.06 -2.55
C PRO A 209 9.65 9.41 -1.06
N ASP A 210 9.65 10.72 -0.78
CA ASP A 210 9.48 11.31 0.56
C ASP A 210 8.02 11.71 0.85
N GLY A 211 7.09 11.46 -0.08
CA GLY A 211 5.68 11.80 0.02
C GLY A 211 5.32 13.26 -0.32
N ASN A 212 4.04 13.64 -0.16
CA ASN A 212 3.52 14.96 -0.49
C ASN A 212 2.59 15.51 0.60
N LEU A 213 2.81 16.76 1.04
CA LEU A 213 2.00 17.39 2.09
C LEU A 213 0.55 17.67 1.67
N ALA A 214 0.28 17.96 0.40
CA ALA A 214 -1.10 18.13 -0.07
C ALA A 214 -1.87 16.80 -0.02
N ILE A 215 -1.17 15.68 -0.23
CA ILE A 215 -1.74 14.33 -0.06
C ILE A 215 -2.01 14.06 1.41
N LEU A 216 -1.08 14.38 2.32
CA LEU A 216 -1.30 14.26 3.76
C LEU A 216 -2.58 15.00 4.18
N HIS A 217 -2.72 16.29 3.83
CA HIS A 217 -3.90 17.05 4.19
C HIS A 217 -5.20 16.44 3.64
N ALA A 218 -5.18 15.93 2.39
CA ALA A 218 -6.36 15.25 1.84
C ALA A 218 -6.70 13.96 2.61
N ALA A 219 -5.69 13.19 2.99
CA ALA A 219 -5.87 11.98 3.81
C ALA A 219 -6.38 12.30 5.22
N GLU A 220 -5.93 13.39 5.85
CA GLU A 220 -6.41 13.87 7.16
C GLU A 220 -7.86 14.37 7.11
N ASP A 221 -8.26 14.98 5.99
CA ASP A 221 -9.63 15.45 5.76
C ASP A 221 -10.61 14.30 5.43
N ALA A 222 -10.08 13.12 5.08
CA ALA A 222 -10.89 11.96 4.78
C ALA A 222 -11.51 11.35 6.05
N THR A 223 -12.69 10.75 5.91
CA THR A 223 -13.36 10.07 7.04
C THR A 223 -12.84 8.65 7.18
N GLY A 224 -12.16 8.36 8.28
CA GLY A 224 -11.65 7.02 8.60
C GLY A 224 -10.38 6.65 7.81
N HIS A 225 -10.05 5.37 7.80
CA HIS A 225 -8.93 4.83 7.03
C HIS A 225 -9.34 4.73 5.55
N SER A 226 -8.86 5.66 4.73
CA SER A 226 -9.12 5.62 3.29
C SER A 226 -7.84 5.76 2.48
N LEU A 227 -7.72 4.94 1.45
CA LEU A 227 -6.68 5.10 0.44
C LEU A 227 -6.99 6.33 -0.42
N GLN A 228 -5.97 7.13 -0.71
CA GLN A 228 -6.07 8.23 -1.65
C GLN A 228 -5.66 7.77 -3.05
N VAL A 229 -6.55 7.90 -4.03
CA VAL A 229 -6.23 7.66 -5.45
C VAL A 229 -6.24 9.00 -6.17
N ILE A 230 -5.07 9.49 -6.57
CA ILE A 230 -4.92 10.76 -7.25
C ILE A 230 -4.89 10.52 -8.76
N ILE A 231 -5.85 11.13 -9.46
CA ILE A 231 -5.92 11.12 -10.92
C ILE A 231 -5.35 12.45 -11.43
N GLY A 232 -4.24 12.35 -12.17
CA GLY A 232 -3.53 13.46 -12.79
C GLY A 232 -3.32 13.23 -14.28
N ASP A 233 -2.79 14.25 -14.96
CA ASP A 233 -2.44 14.19 -16.38
C ASP A 233 -1.43 13.07 -16.65
N LEU A 234 -0.27 13.15 -16.01
CA LEU A 234 0.82 12.18 -16.14
C LEU A 234 1.50 11.97 -14.78
N VAL A 235 1.90 10.73 -14.52
CA VAL A 235 2.80 10.35 -13.42
C VAL A 235 4.24 10.41 -13.93
N ALA A 236 5.10 11.09 -13.18
CA ALA A 236 6.50 11.38 -13.50
C ALA A 236 6.73 12.06 -14.88
N GLY A 237 5.70 12.65 -15.47
CA GLY A 237 5.74 13.15 -16.85
C GLY A 237 5.94 12.05 -17.91
N ASP A 238 5.70 10.79 -17.55
CA ASP A 238 5.95 9.62 -18.41
C ASP A 238 4.66 9.16 -19.10
N ARG A 239 4.71 9.03 -20.44
CA ARG A 239 3.58 8.56 -21.25
C ARG A 239 3.47 7.02 -21.32
N ALA A 240 4.36 6.31 -20.65
CA ALA A 240 4.34 4.85 -20.53
C ALA A 240 4.02 4.37 -19.10
N LEU A 241 3.91 5.29 -18.12
CA LEU A 241 3.63 4.96 -16.73
C LEU A 241 2.14 5.18 -16.42
N TYR A 242 1.43 4.06 -16.25
CA TYR A 242 -0.03 4.05 -16.06
C TYR A 242 -0.40 4.53 -14.66
N GLY A 243 0.30 4.03 -13.64
CA GLY A 243 0.15 4.46 -12.25
C GLY A 243 1.32 4.02 -11.38
N VAL A 244 1.27 4.42 -10.12
CA VAL A 244 2.25 4.07 -9.07
C VAL A 244 1.57 4.05 -7.70
N ALA A 245 1.69 2.96 -6.95
CA ALA A 245 1.46 2.93 -5.51
C ALA A 245 2.65 3.52 -4.73
N ALA A 246 2.39 4.34 -3.70
CA ALA A 246 3.44 4.95 -2.89
C ALA A 246 4.27 3.95 -2.05
N GLY A 247 3.71 2.77 -1.80
CA GLY A 247 4.33 1.68 -1.05
C GLY A 247 3.66 0.35 -1.36
N ILE A 248 4.42 -0.74 -1.20
CA ILE A 248 3.96 -2.12 -1.36
C ILE A 248 4.40 -2.94 -0.14
N PRO A 249 3.56 -3.03 0.92
CA PRO A 249 2.27 -2.35 1.06
C PRO A 249 2.37 -0.85 1.33
N GLY A 250 1.26 -0.15 1.13
CA GLY A 250 1.03 1.21 1.58
C GLY A 250 0.46 1.26 2.99
N THR A 251 0.42 2.46 3.56
CA THR A 251 -0.11 2.71 4.91
C THR A 251 -1.58 3.12 4.86
N VAL A 252 -2.41 2.60 5.76
CA VAL A 252 -3.83 2.99 5.86
C VAL A 252 -4.09 4.10 6.88
N VAL A 253 -3.05 4.62 7.54
CA VAL A 253 -3.14 5.86 8.31
C VAL A 253 -2.80 7.06 7.43
N PRO A 254 -3.35 8.26 7.70
CA PRO A 254 -2.99 9.47 6.97
C PRO A 254 -1.50 9.78 7.09
N THR A 255 -0.79 9.72 5.97
CA THR A 255 0.63 10.09 5.85
C THR A 255 0.86 10.79 4.52
N ARG A 256 2.07 11.29 4.33
CA ARG A 256 2.54 11.86 3.06
C ARG A 256 2.60 10.83 1.92
N LYS A 257 2.55 9.52 2.24
CA LYS A 257 2.63 8.39 1.30
C LYS A 257 1.37 7.53 1.29
N THR A 258 0.24 8.03 1.77
CA THR A 258 -1.05 7.34 1.69
C THR A 258 -1.68 7.56 0.32
N TYR A 259 -1.00 7.12 -0.76
CA TYR A 259 -1.50 7.36 -2.10
C TYR A 259 -1.23 6.27 -3.13
N VAL A 260 -2.08 6.29 -4.16
CA VAL A 260 -1.88 5.73 -5.49
C VAL A 260 -2.00 6.89 -6.49
N LEU A 261 -1.09 6.97 -7.45
CA LEU A 261 -1.11 7.95 -8.55
C LEU A 261 -1.52 7.26 -9.84
N VAL A 262 -2.36 7.89 -10.66
CA VAL A 262 -2.77 7.35 -11.97
C VAL A 262 -2.80 8.43 -13.05
N SER A 263 -2.21 8.11 -14.20
CA SER A 263 -2.09 9.00 -15.37
C SER A 263 -3.30 8.87 -16.30
N TRP A 264 -4.26 9.80 -16.31
CA TRP A 264 -5.40 9.68 -17.23
C TRP A 264 -4.99 9.80 -18.71
N LEU A 265 -3.98 10.61 -19.05
CA LEU A 265 -3.54 10.80 -20.44
C LEU A 265 -2.90 9.56 -21.06
N VAL A 266 -2.31 8.69 -20.24
CA VAL A 266 -1.73 7.42 -20.73
C VAL A 266 -2.85 6.49 -21.18
N HIS A 267 -3.95 6.47 -20.42
CA HIS A 267 -5.11 5.65 -20.74
C HIS A 267 -5.93 6.21 -21.90
N ALA A 268 -6.00 7.54 -22.05
CA ALA A 268 -6.67 8.20 -23.17
C ALA A 268 -5.84 8.18 -24.48
N GLY A 269 -4.74 7.42 -24.53
CA GLY A 269 -3.97 7.23 -25.75
C GLY A 269 -3.24 8.49 -26.27
N PHE A 270 -2.91 8.47 -27.56
CA PHE A 270 -2.10 9.52 -28.19
C PHE A 270 -2.90 10.77 -28.56
N ASP A 271 -4.19 10.64 -28.82
CA ASP A 271 -5.08 11.76 -29.11
C ASP A 271 -5.57 12.48 -27.84
N GLY A 272 -5.39 11.86 -26.67
CA GLY A 272 -5.77 12.42 -25.38
C GLY A 272 -7.29 12.38 -25.17
N THR A 273 -7.99 11.47 -25.83
CA THR A 273 -9.45 11.33 -25.74
C THR A 273 -9.86 9.89 -25.48
N PHE A 274 -10.82 9.68 -24.58
CA PHE A 274 -11.35 8.34 -24.27
C PHE A 274 -12.37 7.87 -25.32
N ASP A 275 -11.90 7.42 -26.47
CA ASP A 275 -12.72 7.07 -27.62
C ASP A 275 -13.24 5.63 -27.57
N THR A 276 -12.53 4.73 -26.89
CA THR A 276 -12.82 3.29 -26.91
C THR A 276 -13.21 2.75 -25.53
N PHE A 277 -13.93 1.63 -25.52
CA PHE A 277 -14.20 0.92 -24.26
C PHE A 277 -12.91 0.35 -23.66
N GLU A 278 -11.96 -0.09 -24.49
CA GLU A 278 -10.70 -0.70 -24.05
C GLU A 278 -9.84 0.26 -23.22
N GLU A 279 -9.72 1.53 -23.62
CA GLU A 279 -9.01 2.55 -22.85
C GLU A 279 -9.61 2.74 -21.44
N LYS A 280 -10.94 2.80 -21.36
CA LYS A 280 -11.68 2.93 -20.10
C LYS A 280 -11.58 1.66 -19.24
N ARG A 281 -11.57 0.48 -19.87
CA ARG A 281 -11.39 -0.80 -19.21
C ARG A 281 -9.99 -0.91 -18.61
N ILE A 282 -8.94 -0.63 -19.38
CA ILE A 282 -7.56 -0.65 -18.92
C ILE A 282 -7.36 0.35 -17.78
N PHE A 283 -7.97 1.53 -17.85
CA PHE A 283 -7.95 2.48 -16.74
C PHE A 283 -8.55 1.91 -15.45
N GLY A 284 -9.68 1.19 -15.54
CA GLY A 284 -10.25 0.49 -14.40
C GLY A 284 -9.37 -0.63 -13.85
N GLU A 285 -8.64 -1.31 -14.72
CA GLU A 285 -7.69 -2.37 -14.35
C GLU A 285 -6.45 -1.78 -13.67
N THR A 286 -5.93 -0.65 -14.15
CA THR A 286 -4.85 0.08 -13.48
C THR A 286 -5.26 0.58 -12.10
N LEU A 287 -6.48 1.14 -11.94
CA LEU A 287 -6.97 1.54 -10.61
C LEU A 287 -6.98 0.35 -9.63
N ALA A 288 -7.46 -0.80 -10.10
CA ALA A 288 -7.49 -2.03 -9.32
C ALA A 288 -6.08 -2.60 -9.04
N HIS A 289 -5.17 -2.51 -10.01
CA HIS A 289 -3.79 -3.00 -9.94
C HIS A 289 -2.95 -2.20 -8.96
N GLU A 290 -2.90 -0.87 -9.11
CA GLU A 290 -2.12 -0.01 -8.23
C GLU A 290 -2.66 -0.02 -6.80
N THR A 291 -3.98 -0.15 -6.65
CA THR A 291 -4.54 -0.37 -5.32
C THR A 291 -4.20 -1.76 -4.78
N GLY A 292 -4.14 -2.79 -5.62
CA GLY A 292 -3.63 -4.11 -5.23
C GLY A 292 -2.19 -4.03 -4.70
N HIS A 293 -1.34 -3.24 -5.35
CA HIS A 293 -0.01 -2.90 -4.86
C HIS A 293 -0.03 -2.22 -3.50
N PHE A 294 -0.87 -1.21 -3.34
CA PHE A 294 -1.04 -0.53 -2.06
C PHE A 294 -1.49 -1.48 -0.94
N MET A 295 -2.31 -2.49 -1.25
CA MET A 295 -2.74 -3.52 -0.31
C MET A 295 -1.72 -4.66 -0.14
N GLY A 296 -0.54 -4.55 -0.75
CA GLY A 296 0.59 -5.44 -0.53
C GLY A 296 0.78 -6.55 -1.56
N LEU A 297 0.04 -6.54 -2.67
CA LEU A 297 0.36 -7.41 -3.81
C LEU A 297 1.60 -6.90 -4.54
N VAL A 298 2.40 -7.80 -5.09
CA VAL A 298 3.51 -7.47 -6.00
C VAL A 298 3.22 -8.06 -7.38
N HIS A 299 4.01 -7.69 -8.39
CA HIS A 299 3.87 -8.33 -9.69
C HIS A 299 4.19 -9.82 -9.59
N PRO A 300 3.40 -10.72 -10.22
CA PRO A 300 3.71 -12.15 -10.25
C PRO A 300 4.98 -12.41 -11.05
N VAL A 301 5.35 -11.49 -11.94
CA VAL A 301 6.64 -11.43 -12.61
C VAL A 301 6.99 -9.99 -12.98
N GLU A 302 8.22 -9.58 -12.70
CA GLU A 302 8.73 -8.26 -13.09
C GLU A 302 9.15 -8.20 -14.56
N VAL A 303 9.21 -6.97 -15.10
CA VAL A 303 9.74 -6.69 -16.44
C VAL A 303 11.22 -7.06 -16.50
N GLY A 304 11.49 -8.29 -16.94
CA GLY A 304 12.80 -8.93 -16.81
C GLY A 304 12.71 -10.45 -16.76
N TRP A 305 11.54 -11.00 -16.42
CA TRP A 305 11.21 -12.42 -16.53
C TRP A 305 12.09 -13.33 -15.65
N GLY A 306 12.58 -12.78 -14.53
CA GLY A 306 13.47 -13.49 -13.61
C GLY A 306 13.30 -13.10 -12.15
N TRP A 307 12.30 -12.27 -11.85
CA TRP A 307 11.89 -11.92 -10.50
C TRP A 307 10.37 -12.11 -10.42
N PHE A 308 9.91 -12.86 -9.43
CA PHE A 308 8.53 -13.32 -9.28
C PHE A 308 7.95 -12.84 -7.95
N ASP A 309 6.63 -12.93 -7.78
CA ASP A 309 6.08 -12.81 -6.43
C ASP A 309 6.44 -14.05 -5.60
N ALA A 310 6.22 -13.95 -4.29
CA ALA A 310 6.46 -15.04 -3.36
C ALA A 310 5.22 -15.92 -3.13
N LEU A 311 4.16 -15.77 -3.93
CA LEU A 311 2.92 -16.54 -3.78
C LEU A 311 3.05 -17.90 -4.49
N LEU A 312 2.36 -18.93 -3.99
CA LEU A 312 2.56 -20.29 -4.49
C LEU A 312 1.62 -20.65 -5.64
N ASP A 313 0.55 -19.89 -5.83
CA ASP A 313 -0.49 -20.12 -6.84
C ASP A 313 -0.36 -19.22 -8.09
N THR A 314 0.76 -18.53 -8.21
CA THR A 314 1.20 -17.75 -9.37
C THR A 314 2.34 -18.47 -10.07
N ASP A 315 2.14 -18.83 -11.34
CA ASP A 315 3.11 -19.63 -12.08
C ASP A 315 4.39 -18.82 -12.40
N GLU A 316 5.57 -19.41 -12.16
CA GLU A 316 6.82 -18.86 -12.69
C GLU A 316 6.95 -19.11 -14.20
N CYS A 317 7.50 -18.14 -14.92
CA CYS A 317 7.58 -18.16 -16.38
C CYS A 317 8.94 -17.60 -16.88
N PRO A 318 9.64 -18.28 -17.81
CA PRO A 318 11.04 -17.94 -18.13
C PRO A 318 11.23 -16.90 -19.25
N SER A 319 10.14 -16.38 -19.83
CA SER A 319 10.19 -15.47 -20.98
C SER A 319 8.95 -14.63 -21.10
N GLN A 320 9.05 -13.48 -21.77
CA GLN A 320 7.91 -12.62 -22.08
C GLN A 320 6.72 -13.39 -22.66
N GLY A 321 6.94 -14.23 -23.68
CA GLY A 321 5.85 -14.94 -24.36
C GLY A 321 5.13 -15.94 -23.48
N SER A 322 5.86 -16.72 -22.67
CA SER A 322 5.24 -17.61 -21.69
C SER A 322 4.53 -16.82 -20.59
N CYS A 323 5.16 -15.76 -20.06
CA CYS A 323 4.55 -14.95 -19.00
C CYS A 323 3.26 -14.25 -19.44
N GLN A 324 3.22 -13.70 -20.65
CA GLN A 324 2.00 -13.12 -21.22
C GLN A 324 0.92 -14.18 -21.47
N THR A 325 1.30 -15.43 -21.74
CA THR A 325 0.35 -16.53 -21.95
C THR A 325 -0.23 -17.04 -20.64
N ASP A 326 0.62 -17.22 -19.64
CA ASP A 326 0.28 -17.91 -18.39
C ASP A 326 -0.27 -16.94 -17.33
N LEU A 327 0.18 -15.68 -17.34
CA LEU A 327 -0.15 -14.66 -16.34
C LEU A 327 -0.77 -13.39 -16.92
N GLY A 328 -0.91 -13.27 -18.24
CA GLY A 328 -1.26 -11.99 -18.89
C GLY A 328 -2.64 -11.45 -18.51
N ASP A 329 -3.55 -12.29 -18.01
CA ASP A 329 -4.87 -11.92 -17.50
C ASP A 329 -4.90 -11.69 -15.98
N ASN A 330 -3.80 -12.00 -15.28
CA ASN A 330 -3.65 -11.70 -13.86
C ASN A 330 -3.70 -10.18 -13.66
N LEU A 331 -4.48 -9.73 -12.67
CA LEU A 331 -4.62 -8.31 -12.36
C LEU A 331 -3.26 -7.65 -12.10
N MET A 332 -2.35 -8.37 -11.44
CA MET A 332 -1.04 -7.86 -11.04
C MET A 332 0.03 -8.05 -12.13
N PHE A 333 -0.31 -8.48 -13.34
CA PHE A 333 0.67 -8.52 -14.44
C PHE A 333 1.11 -7.08 -14.80
N PRO A 334 2.42 -6.80 -14.98
CA PRO A 334 2.98 -5.44 -14.91
C PRO A 334 2.58 -4.46 -16.03
N TYR A 335 1.87 -4.93 -17.06
CA TYR A 335 1.39 -4.07 -18.14
C TYR A 335 0.24 -4.73 -18.93
N PRO A 336 -0.62 -3.95 -19.61
CA PRO A 336 -1.65 -4.51 -20.48
C PRO A 336 -1.08 -5.34 -21.64
N VAL A 337 -1.53 -6.58 -21.80
CA VAL A 337 -1.06 -7.46 -22.88
C VAL A 337 -1.91 -7.24 -24.13
N CYS A 338 -1.42 -6.43 -25.07
CA CYS A 338 -2.15 -6.06 -26.27
C CYS A 338 -1.64 -6.76 -27.53
N THR A 339 -2.56 -7.13 -28.43
CA THR A 339 -2.23 -7.50 -29.80
C THR A 339 -2.46 -6.30 -30.73
N GLY A 340 -1.48 -5.96 -31.57
CA GLY A 340 -1.55 -4.79 -32.45
C GLY A 340 -1.32 -3.44 -31.74
N TYR A 341 -1.86 -2.36 -32.28
CA TYR A 341 -1.72 -0.98 -31.76
C TYR A 341 -2.69 -0.69 -30.60
N ALA A 342 -2.68 -1.52 -29.55
CA ALA A 342 -3.47 -1.32 -28.32
C ALA A 342 -5.01 -1.35 -28.46
N GLU A 343 -5.56 -1.82 -29.59
CA GLU A 343 -7.02 -1.92 -29.79
C GLU A 343 -7.64 -3.23 -29.30
N ASP A 344 -6.83 -4.26 -29.07
CA ASP A 344 -7.29 -5.59 -28.61
C ASP A 344 -6.33 -6.11 -27.53
N CYS A 345 -6.64 -5.72 -26.29
CA CYS A 345 -5.85 -6.07 -25.12
C CYS A 345 -6.53 -7.17 -24.32
N LEU A 346 -5.72 -8.13 -23.86
CA LEU A 346 -6.16 -9.15 -22.93
C LEU A 346 -6.72 -8.46 -21.67
N GLN A 347 -7.85 -8.97 -21.21
CA GLN A 347 -8.52 -8.44 -20.05
C GLN A 347 -7.78 -8.85 -18.78
N GLN A 348 -7.31 -7.87 -18.00
CA GLN A 348 -6.66 -8.12 -16.72
C GLN A 348 -7.68 -8.01 -15.58
N GLY A 349 -7.71 -9.00 -14.70
CA GLY A 349 -8.67 -9.03 -13.61
C GLY A 349 -8.73 -10.35 -12.86
N THR A 350 -7.98 -11.36 -13.31
CA THR A 350 -7.81 -12.58 -12.56
C THR A 350 -6.97 -12.29 -11.32
N ILE A 351 -7.53 -12.55 -10.15
CA ILE A 351 -6.83 -12.54 -8.85
C ILE A 351 -6.70 -14.01 -8.42
N THR A 352 -5.58 -14.45 -7.87
CA THR A 352 -5.46 -15.83 -7.37
C THR A 352 -6.11 -16.00 -5.99
N LEU A 353 -6.01 -17.19 -5.38
CA LEU A 353 -6.51 -17.37 -4.01
C LEU A 353 -5.53 -16.77 -2.99
N ASP A 354 -4.23 -16.91 -3.21
CA ASP A 354 -3.22 -16.30 -2.35
C ASP A 354 -3.25 -14.78 -2.46
N GLN A 355 -3.40 -14.24 -3.68
CA GLN A 355 -3.56 -12.79 -3.86
C GLN A 355 -4.82 -12.28 -3.16
N LYS A 356 -5.96 -12.97 -3.27
CA LYS A 356 -7.18 -12.62 -2.50
C LYS A 356 -6.88 -12.56 -1.00
N ARG A 357 -6.10 -13.51 -0.49
CA ARG A 357 -5.81 -13.59 0.93
C ARG A 357 -4.99 -12.38 1.40
N VAL A 358 -4.00 -11.94 0.62
CA VAL A 358 -3.26 -10.70 0.89
C VAL A 358 -4.21 -9.50 0.97
N LEU A 359 -5.11 -9.34 -0.02
CA LEU A 359 -6.07 -8.23 -0.08
C LEU A 359 -7.10 -8.22 1.06
N GLN A 360 -7.26 -9.31 1.82
CA GLN A 360 -8.26 -9.43 2.88
C GLN A 360 -7.64 -9.29 4.29
N GLN A 361 -6.35 -8.95 4.38
CA GLN A 361 -5.66 -8.83 5.66
C GLN A 361 -5.83 -7.48 6.37
N TYR A 362 -6.19 -6.42 5.65
CA TYR A 362 -6.22 -5.05 6.19
C TYR A 362 -7.38 -4.22 5.66
#